data_AF-A0A2N3W8P3-F1
#
_entry.id   AF-A0A2N3W8P3-F1
#
_cell.length_a   1.000
_cell.length_b   1.000
_cell.length_c   1.000
_cell.angle_alpha   90.00
_cell.angle_beta   90.00
_cell.angle_gamma   90.00
#
_symmetry.space_group_name_H-M   'P 1'
#
loop_
_entity.id
_entity.type
_entity.pdbx_description
1 polymer ?
#
loop_
_entity_poly.entity_id
_entity_poly.type
_entity_poly.pdbx_seq_one_letter_code
_entity_poly.pdbx_strand_id
1 'polypeptide(L)'
;MTAVLTWQQLHDLKCDELLDAADGWAAVSTQADAARDRISDEMVRSLEATQKGMAAPAALGRLRRLDRNYDYIRTECGLVRTTVSSLVYELVGFQSQLKNALDDAASLGLTVAADGSVSYPAGGQNVVTNQPNPGGSVSADTPLMSRPPTLNTPAPAWPTPTRTAPRPRTSPTASAVCSQPPARPTSNSPRP
;
A
#
# COMPACT_ATOMS: atom_id res chain seq x y z
N MET A 1 2.31 -16.70 5.47
CA MET A 1 2.64 -15.68 6.48
C MET A 1 2.70 -14.35 5.75
N THR A 2 1.71 -13.48 5.93
CA THR A 2 1.73 -12.12 5.37
C THR A 2 2.62 -11.26 6.26
N ALA A 3 3.85 -11.01 5.83
CA ALA A 3 4.70 -10.02 6.48
C ALA A 3 4.07 -8.64 6.28
N VAL A 4 3.82 -7.92 7.37
CA VAL A 4 3.32 -6.54 7.32
C VAL A 4 4.53 -5.64 7.05
N LEU A 5 4.47 -4.84 5.98
CA LEU A 5 5.48 -3.84 5.67
C LEU A 5 5.46 -2.75 6.75
N THR A 6 6.59 -2.54 7.43
CA THR A 6 6.74 -1.46 8.42
C THR A 6 7.21 -0.16 7.74
N TRP A 7 6.95 1.00 8.35
CA TRP A 7 7.44 2.27 7.81
C TRP A 7 8.98 2.31 7.77
N GLN A 8 9.66 1.66 8.72
CA GLN A 8 11.12 1.56 8.75
C GLN A 8 11.66 0.82 7.51
N GLN A 9 11.01 -0.28 7.11
CA GLN A 9 11.39 -1.01 5.90
C GLN A 9 11.25 -0.15 4.64
N LEU A 10 10.24 0.73 4.57
CA LEU A 10 10.10 1.66 3.45
C LEU A 10 11.13 2.80 3.53
N HIS A 11 11.42 3.31 4.72
CA HIS A 11 12.42 4.34 4.95
C HIS A 11 13.82 3.88 4.51
N ASP A 12 14.18 2.65 4.88
CA ASP A 12 15.50 2.06 4.64
C ASP A 12 15.61 1.35 3.28
N LEU A 13 14.52 1.33 2.49
CA LEU A 13 14.49 0.68 1.19
C LEU A 13 15.51 1.33 0.24
N LYS A 14 16.35 0.49 -0.37
CA LYS A 14 17.37 0.92 -1.32
C LYS A 14 16.84 0.89 -2.74
N CYS A 15 16.20 2.00 -3.14
CA CYS A 15 15.65 2.16 -4.48
C CYS A 15 16.73 2.06 -5.57
N ASP A 16 17.96 2.50 -5.30
CA ASP A 16 19.06 2.44 -6.27
C ASP A 16 19.48 1.00 -6.57
N GLU A 17 19.53 0.11 -5.57
CA GLU A 17 19.84 -1.32 -5.79
C GLU A 17 18.76 -2.01 -6.66
N LEU A 18 17.49 -1.56 -6.54
CA LEU A 18 16.41 -2.04 -7.40
C LEU A 18 16.55 -1.52 -8.85
N LEU A 19 17.01 -0.29 -9.03
CA LEU A 19 17.29 0.26 -10.36
C LEU A 19 18.50 -0.42 -11.00
N ASP A 20 19.58 -0.65 -10.25
CA ASP A 20 20.73 -1.41 -10.72
C ASP A 20 20.32 -2.82 -11.17
N ALA A 21 19.42 -3.47 -10.43
CA ALA A 21 18.85 -4.74 -10.83
C ALA A 21 18.05 -4.63 -12.14
N ALA A 22 17.24 -3.58 -12.32
CA ALA A 22 16.52 -3.32 -13.56
C ALA A 22 17.47 -3.10 -14.75
N ASP A 23 18.59 -2.39 -14.54
CA ASP A 23 19.63 -2.19 -15.55
C ASP A 23 20.37 -3.49 -15.89
N GLY A 24 20.56 -4.38 -14.91
CA GLY A 24 21.03 -5.74 -15.15
C GLY A 24 20.12 -6.52 -16.11
N TRP A 25 18.80 -6.44 -15.92
CA TRP A 25 17.82 -7.03 -16.86
C TRP A 25 17.87 -6.37 -18.24
N ALA A 26 18.11 -5.06 -18.30
CA ALA A 26 18.31 -4.36 -19.56
C ALA A 26 19.52 -4.91 -20.31
N ALA A 27 20.65 -5.12 -19.62
CA ALA A 27 21.87 -5.67 -20.21
C ALA A 27 21.66 -7.08 -20.79
N VAL A 28 20.93 -7.94 -20.07
CA VAL A 28 20.56 -9.29 -20.56
C VAL A 28 19.69 -9.19 -21.82
N SER A 29 18.71 -8.27 -21.84
CA SER A 29 17.86 -8.03 -23.02
C SER A 29 18.69 -7.58 -24.23
N THR A 30 19.62 -6.63 -24.05
CA THR A 30 20.53 -6.17 -25.12
C THR A 30 21.44 -7.29 -25.62
N GLN A 31 21.97 -8.13 -24.72
CA GLN A 31 22.79 -9.27 -25.12
C GLN A 31 21.98 -10.30 -25.92
N ALA A 32 20.72 -10.55 -25.55
CA ALA A 32 19.83 -11.44 -26.28
C ALA A 32 19.50 -10.91 -27.69
N ASP A 33 19.28 -9.60 -27.81
CA ASP A 33 19.05 -8.94 -29.10
C ASP A 33 20.28 -9.06 -30.02
N ALA A 34 21.49 -8.78 -29.51
CA ALA A 34 22.72 -8.96 -30.26
C ALA A 34 22.98 -10.42 -30.69
N ALA A 35 22.66 -11.39 -29.82
CA ALA A 35 22.75 -12.81 -30.17
C ALA A 35 21.77 -13.20 -31.28
N ARG A 36 20.57 -12.61 -31.25
CA ARG A 36 19.55 -12.79 -32.28
C ARG A 36 20.03 -12.25 -33.63
N ASP A 37 20.51 -11.01 -33.66
CA ASP A 37 21.06 -10.38 -34.87
C ASP A 37 22.17 -11.24 -35.47
N ARG A 38 23.10 -11.74 -34.65
CA ARG A 38 24.14 -12.65 -35.12
C ARG A 38 23.58 -13.91 -35.79
N ILE A 39 22.53 -14.49 -35.22
CA ILE A 39 21.90 -15.69 -35.79
C ILE A 39 21.21 -15.37 -37.10
N SER A 40 20.34 -14.35 -37.14
CA SER A 40 19.56 -14.00 -38.32
C SER A 40 20.44 -13.50 -39.45
N ASP A 41 21.43 -12.68 -39.13
CA ASP A 41 22.12 -11.86 -40.11
C ASP A 41 23.40 -12.50 -40.63
N GLU A 42 24.08 -13.24 -39.77
CA GLU A 42 25.33 -13.90 -40.13
C GLU A 42 25.07 -15.39 -40.40
N MET A 43 24.57 -16.11 -39.39
CA MET A 43 24.56 -17.57 -39.43
C MET A 43 23.53 -18.13 -40.41
N VAL A 44 22.29 -17.64 -40.35
CA VAL A 44 21.21 -18.10 -41.23
C VAL A 44 21.52 -17.72 -42.68
N ARG A 45 21.87 -16.45 -42.95
CA ARG A 45 22.21 -16.01 -44.31
C ARG A 45 23.42 -16.76 -44.89
N SER A 46 24.47 -16.95 -44.09
CA SER A 46 25.67 -17.68 -44.53
C SER A 46 25.34 -19.13 -44.87
N LEU A 47 24.54 -19.80 -44.04
CA LEU A 47 24.14 -21.18 -44.26
C LEU A 47 23.24 -21.33 -45.50
N GLU A 48 22.30 -20.40 -45.71
CA GLU A 48 21.45 -20.36 -46.92
C GLU A 48 22.28 -20.11 -48.19
N ALA A 49 23.31 -19.28 -48.12
CA ALA A 49 24.17 -18.97 -49.27
C ALA A 49 25.15 -20.09 -49.62
N THR A 50 25.66 -20.82 -48.62
CA THR A 50 26.79 -21.75 -48.81
C THR A 50 26.40 -23.23 -48.84
N GLN A 51 25.28 -23.64 -48.23
CA GLN A 51 24.94 -25.05 -48.06
C GLN A 51 23.66 -25.45 -48.79
N LYS A 52 23.76 -26.45 -49.68
CA LYS A 52 22.63 -27.01 -50.46
C LYS A 52 22.32 -28.48 -50.15
N GLY A 53 22.98 -29.07 -49.15
CA GLY A 53 22.80 -30.47 -48.76
C GLY A 53 21.55 -30.70 -47.91
N MET A 54 21.14 -31.97 -47.80
CA MET A 54 19.94 -32.38 -47.02
C MET A 54 20.01 -32.00 -45.53
N ALA A 55 21.20 -31.75 -44.98
CA ALA A 55 21.37 -31.29 -43.60
C ALA A 55 21.09 -29.80 -43.40
N ALA A 56 21.16 -28.97 -44.45
CA ALA A 56 21.01 -27.52 -44.35
C ALA A 56 19.63 -27.10 -43.82
N PRO A 57 18.49 -27.66 -44.28
CA PRO A 57 17.18 -27.33 -43.75
C PRO A 57 17.02 -27.63 -42.25
N ALA A 58 17.61 -28.74 -41.77
CA ALA A 58 17.57 -29.11 -40.36
C ALA A 58 18.37 -28.13 -39.49
N ALA A 59 19.55 -27.73 -39.95
CA ALA A 59 20.37 -26.72 -39.27
C ALA A 59 19.69 -25.35 -39.26
N LEU A 60 19.11 -24.91 -40.38
CA LEU A 60 18.31 -23.67 -40.45
C LEU A 60 17.13 -23.70 -39.47
N GLY A 61 16.42 -24.84 -39.39
CA GLY A 61 15.33 -25.01 -38.43
C GLY A 61 15.77 -24.83 -36.97
N ARG A 62 16.96 -25.35 -36.61
CA ARG A 62 17.54 -25.18 -35.27
C ARG A 62 17.96 -23.74 -34.99
N LEU A 63 18.58 -23.05 -35.96
CA LEU A 63 18.95 -21.64 -35.82
C LEU A 63 17.73 -20.75 -35.67
N ARG A 64 16.69 -20.95 -36.49
CA ARG A 64 15.42 -20.20 -36.36
C ARG A 64 14.71 -20.48 -35.04
N ARG A 65 14.85 -21.68 -34.46
CA ARG A 65 14.33 -21.95 -33.10
C ARG A 65 15.12 -21.20 -32.05
N LEU A 66 16.44 -21.15 -32.17
CA LEU A 66 17.30 -20.42 -31.25
C LEU A 66 17.02 -18.90 -31.31
N ASP A 67 16.82 -18.35 -32.50
CA ASP A 67 16.38 -16.96 -32.73
C ASP A 67 15.12 -16.60 -31.91
N ARG A 68 14.08 -17.44 -32.01
CA ARG A 68 12.84 -17.27 -31.23
C ARG A 68 13.05 -17.35 -29.73
N ASN A 69 13.95 -18.20 -29.26
CA ASN A 69 14.26 -18.29 -27.83
C ASN A 69 14.92 -17.00 -27.33
N TYR A 70 15.81 -16.38 -28.13
CA TYR A 70 16.41 -15.09 -27.77
C TYR A 70 15.40 -13.95 -27.82
N ASP A 71 14.47 -13.94 -28.78
CA ASP A 71 13.40 -12.94 -28.81
C ASP A 71 12.48 -13.04 -27.57
N TYR A 72 12.20 -14.27 -27.11
CA TYR A 72 11.49 -14.49 -25.85
C TYR A 72 12.25 -13.90 -24.66
N ILE A 73 13.53 -14.22 -24.50
CA ILE A 73 14.37 -13.70 -23.42
C ILE A 73 14.41 -12.17 -23.45
N ARG A 74 14.63 -11.58 -24.62
CA ARG A 74 14.68 -10.12 -24.82
C ARG A 74 13.41 -9.45 -24.33
N THR A 75 12.25 -9.98 -24.73
CA THR A 75 10.93 -9.43 -24.40
C THR A 75 10.63 -9.55 -22.90
N GLU A 76 10.84 -10.73 -22.31
CA GLU A 76 10.60 -10.96 -20.88
C GLU A 76 11.52 -10.09 -20.01
N CYS A 77 12.81 -9.99 -20.35
CA CYS A 77 13.74 -9.13 -19.62
C CYS A 77 13.37 -7.64 -19.73
N GLY A 78 12.86 -7.21 -20.90
CA GLY A 78 12.34 -5.85 -21.09
C GLY A 78 11.11 -5.56 -20.22
N LEU A 79 10.22 -6.54 -20.06
CA LEU A 79 9.06 -6.44 -19.16
C LEU A 79 9.49 -6.37 -17.68
N VAL A 80 10.42 -7.24 -17.26
CA VAL A 80 10.96 -7.22 -15.89
C VAL A 80 11.61 -5.87 -15.58
N ARG A 81 12.47 -5.36 -16.47
CA ARG A 81 13.06 -4.02 -16.32
C ARG A 81 11.98 -2.95 -16.12
N THR A 82 11.00 -2.90 -17.02
CA THR A 82 9.98 -1.84 -17.02
C THR A 82 9.13 -1.88 -15.75
N THR A 83 8.73 -3.08 -15.31
CA THR A 83 7.93 -3.25 -14.10
C THR A 83 8.71 -2.85 -12.85
N VAL A 84 9.99 -3.23 -12.74
CA VAL A 84 10.85 -2.83 -11.62
C VAL A 84 11.10 -1.32 -11.63
N SER A 85 11.43 -0.72 -12.78
CA SER A 85 11.64 0.73 -12.88
C SER A 85 10.38 1.53 -12.51
N SER A 86 9.20 1.10 -12.97
CA SER A 86 7.94 1.75 -12.62
C SER A 86 7.62 1.61 -11.13
N LEU A 87 7.90 0.46 -10.53
CA LEU A 87 7.73 0.25 -9.09
C LEU A 87 8.65 1.20 -8.30
N VAL A 88 9.92 1.29 -8.69
CA VAL A 88 10.88 2.19 -8.01
C VAL A 88 10.43 3.65 -8.13
N TYR A 89 9.96 4.07 -9.31
CA TYR A 89 9.46 5.43 -9.53
C TYR A 89 8.36 5.81 -8.51
N GLU A 90 7.39 4.92 -8.28
CA GLU A 90 6.34 5.14 -7.28
C GLU A 90 6.90 5.13 -5.84
N LEU A 91 7.80 4.18 -5.53
CA LEU A 91 8.37 4.03 -4.19
C LEU A 91 9.22 5.23 -3.76
N VAL A 92 9.95 5.86 -4.68
CA VAL A 92 10.73 7.09 -4.39
C VAL A 92 9.82 8.22 -3.91
N GLY A 93 8.63 8.35 -4.51
CA GLY A 93 7.61 9.32 -4.09
C GLY A 93 7.13 9.05 -2.66
N PHE A 94 6.74 7.81 -2.36
CA PHE A 94 6.28 7.42 -1.02
C PHE A 94 7.39 7.54 0.03
N GLN A 95 8.62 7.15 -0.29
CA GLN A 95 9.74 7.24 0.64
C GLN A 95 10.09 8.70 0.97
N SER A 96 10.04 9.60 -0.02
CA SER A 96 10.30 11.02 0.20
C SER A 96 9.25 11.66 1.09
N GLN A 97 7.96 11.34 0.87
CA GLN A 97 6.87 11.80 1.73
C GLN A 97 7.03 11.30 3.17
N LEU A 98 7.41 10.03 3.33
CA LEU A 98 7.66 9.45 4.65
C LEU A 98 8.82 10.15 5.37
N LYS A 99 9.95 10.37 4.69
CA LYS A 99 11.12 11.06 5.26
C LYS A 99 10.76 12.47 5.72
N ASN A 100 10.08 13.24 4.86
CA ASN A 100 9.62 14.58 5.23
C ASN A 100 8.67 14.56 6.43
N ALA A 101 7.74 13.61 6.49
CA ALA A 101 6.81 13.49 7.62
C ALA A 101 7.52 13.13 8.94
N LEU A 102 8.59 12.32 8.89
CA LEU A 102 9.42 12.00 10.05
C LEU A 102 10.23 13.21 10.50
N ASP A 103 10.80 13.97 9.57
CA ASP A 103 11.52 15.22 9.86
C ASP A 103 10.59 16.28 10.47
N ASP A 104 9.40 16.44 9.91
CA ASP A 104 8.36 17.33 10.45
C ASP A 104 7.96 16.90 11.87
N ALA A 105 7.73 15.60 12.10
CA ALA A 105 7.41 15.06 13.42
C ALA A 105 8.53 15.36 14.43
N ALA A 106 9.79 15.12 14.05
CA ALA A 106 10.95 15.42 14.88
C ALA A 106 11.04 16.93 15.20
N SER A 107 10.77 17.80 14.22
CA SER A 107 10.78 19.25 14.42
C SER A 107 9.73 19.75 15.42
N LEU A 108 8.61 19.02 15.52
CA LEU A 108 7.52 19.29 16.46
C LEU A 108 7.72 18.59 17.82
N GLY A 109 8.85 17.90 18.02
CA GLY A 109 9.14 17.13 19.23
C GLY A 109 8.29 15.86 19.37
N LEU A 110 7.67 15.40 18.28
CA LEU A 110 6.94 14.14 18.22
C LEU A 110 7.92 12.97 18.07
N THR A 111 7.61 11.83 18.67
CA THR A 111 8.40 10.60 18.57
C THR A 111 7.59 9.53 17.84
N VAL A 112 8.09 9.06 16.69
CA VAL A 112 7.47 7.98 15.94
C VAL A 112 8.11 6.65 16.32
N ALA A 113 7.32 5.70 16.82
CA ALA A 113 7.79 4.38 17.21
C ALA A 113 7.80 3.40 16.01
N ALA A 114 8.47 2.25 16.17
CA ALA A 114 8.65 1.26 15.11
C ALA A 114 7.33 0.65 14.59
N ASP A 115 6.30 0.61 15.43
CA ASP A 115 4.95 0.17 15.07
C ASP A 115 4.14 1.23 14.31
N GLY A 116 4.72 2.42 14.10
CA GLY A 116 4.06 3.56 13.45
C GLY A 116 3.23 4.44 14.40
N SER A 117 3.24 4.15 15.70
CA SER A 117 2.60 5.02 16.69
C SER A 117 3.37 6.34 16.86
N VAL A 118 2.64 7.43 17.11
CA VAL A 118 3.22 8.76 17.29
C VAL A 118 2.95 9.24 18.71
N SER A 119 4.02 9.50 19.45
CA SER A 119 3.97 10.02 20.82
C SER A 119 4.28 11.51 20.83
N TYR A 120 3.51 12.27 21.61
CA TYR A 120 3.67 13.72 21.76
C TYR A 120 3.95 14.09 23.23
N PRO A 121 4.84 15.06 23.47
CA PRO A 121 5.21 15.47 24.82
C PRO A 121 4.08 16.21 25.53
N ALA A 122 4.21 16.37 26.85
CA ALA A 122 3.31 17.23 27.61
C ALA A 122 3.35 18.66 27.04
N GLY A 123 2.18 19.22 26.77
CA GLY A 123 2.03 20.56 26.23
C GLY A 123 2.23 21.65 27.28
N GLY A 124 2.21 22.91 26.83
CA GLY A 124 2.23 24.07 27.69
C GLY A 124 1.08 24.11 28.71
N GLN A 125 1.08 25.10 29.59
CA GLN A 125 0.07 25.23 30.65
C GLN A 125 -1.34 25.34 30.08
N ASN A 126 -2.24 24.55 30.64
CA ASN A 126 -3.65 24.60 30.35
C ASN A 126 -4.25 25.90 30.91
N VAL A 127 -4.93 26.66 30.05
CA VAL A 127 -5.47 28.00 30.38
C VAL A 127 -6.54 27.94 31.47
N VAL A 128 -7.17 26.78 31.69
CA VAL A 128 -8.24 26.59 32.66
C VAL A 128 -7.74 26.03 33.99
N THR A 129 -6.80 25.07 33.96
CA THR A 129 -6.34 24.36 35.16
C THR A 129 -4.96 24.81 35.67
N ASN A 130 -4.24 25.66 34.93
CA ASN A 130 -2.85 26.06 35.20
C ASN A 130 -1.86 24.88 35.37
N GLN A 131 -2.25 23.68 34.96
CA GLN A 131 -1.38 22.49 34.96
C GLN A 131 -0.85 22.22 33.55
N PRO A 132 0.29 21.52 33.40
CA PRO A 132 0.78 21.08 32.10
C PRO A 132 -0.26 20.19 31.40
N ASN A 133 -0.47 20.38 30.10
CA ASN A 133 -1.30 19.45 29.34
C ASN A 133 -0.57 18.09 29.26
N PRO A 134 -1.22 16.97 29.62
CA PRO A 134 -0.57 15.67 29.57
C PRO A 134 -0.20 15.29 28.13
N GLY A 135 0.97 14.70 27.96
CA GLY A 135 1.38 14.08 26.69
C GLY A 135 0.55 12.81 26.41
N GLY A 136 0.79 12.18 25.27
CA GLY A 136 0.07 10.98 24.88
C GLY A 136 0.68 10.28 23.67
N SER A 137 0.03 9.22 23.22
CA SER A 137 0.41 8.46 22.03
C SER A 137 -0.82 8.10 21.20
N VAL A 138 -0.67 8.12 19.88
CA VAL A 138 -1.71 7.77 18.91
C VAL A 138 -1.14 6.70 17.98
N SER A 139 -1.83 5.55 17.89
CA SER A 139 -1.59 4.55 16.83
C SER A 139 -2.65 4.68 15.76
N ALA A 140 -2.24 4.58 14.50
CA ALA A 140 -3.15 4.44 13.38
C ALA A 140 -3.33 2.95 13.07
N ASP A 141 -4.57 2.44 13.17
CA ASP A 141 -4.93 1.06 12.81
C ASP A 141 -5.13 0.86 11.29
N THR A 142 -4.89 1.89 10.48
CA THR A 142 -5.10 1.83 9.02
C THR A 142 -3.81 1.43 8.29
N PRO A 143 -3.75 0.22 7.69
CA PRO A 143 -2.60 -0.17 6.90
C PRO A 143 -2.47 0.75 5.68
N LEU A 144 -1.22 1.16 5.41
CA LEU A 144 -0.79 2.12 4.37
C LEU A 144 -1.20 1.74 2.92
N MET A 145 -1.80 0.57 2.72
CA MET A 145 -2.31 0.06 1.44
C MET A 145 -3.83 -0.18 1.41
N SER A 146 -4.60 0.42 2.34
CA SER A 146 -6.06 0.43 2.18
C SER A 146 -6.43 1.34 1.00
N ARG A 147 -7.18 0.78 0.05
CA ARG A 147 -7.84 1.46 -1.08
C ARG A 147 -8.32 2.86 -0.66
N PRO A 148 -8.06 3.92 -1.44
CA PRO A 148 -8.50 5.27 -1.08
C PRO A 148 -10.00 5.26 -0.78
N PRO A 149 -10.45 5.90 0.30
CA PRO A 149 -11.86 5.95 0.64
C PRO A 149 -12.61 6.55 -0.54
N THR A 150 -13.58 5.80 -1.08
CA THR A 150 -14.51 6.39 -2.03
C THR A 150 -15.36 7.41 -1.26
N LEU A 151 -15.86 8.44 -1.97
CA LEU A 151 -16.66 9.57 -1.45
C LEU A 151 -17.93 9.18 -0.64
N ASN A 152 -18.19 7.89 -0.43
CA ASN A 152 -19.31 7.35 0.36
C ASN A 152 -18.88 6.76 1.72
N THR A 153 -17.63 6.92 2.15
CA THR A 153 -17.19 6.43 3.47
C THR A 153 -17.50 7.49 4.54
N PRO A 154 -18.28 7.19 5.59
CA PRO A 154 -18.54 8.14 6.67
C PRO A 154 -17.21 8.53 7.34
N ALA A 155 -17.00 9.83 7.57
CA ALA A 155 -15.81 10.31 8.28
C ALA A 155 -15.68 9.64 9.66
N PRO A 156 -14.46 9.31 10.12
CA PRO A 156 -14.26 8.76 11.45
C PRO A 156 -14.80 9.74 12.49
N ALA A 157 -15.73 9.27 13.33
CA ALA A 157 -16.33 10.08 14.38
C ALA A 157 -15.28 10.46 15.42
N TRP A 158 -15.00 11.76 15.55
CA TRP A 158 -14.19 12.28 16.64
C TRP A 158 -15.00 12.12 17.94
N PRO A 159 -14.41 11.59 19.04
CA PRO A 159 -15.12 11.50 20.30
C PRO A 159 -15.42 12.90 20.82
N THR A 160 -16.69 13.28 20.78
CA THR A 160 -17.19 14.51 21.40
C THR A 160 -17.17 14.31 22.92
N PRO A 161 -16.57 15.20 23.72
CA PRO A 161 -16.62 15.08 25.17
C PRO A 161 -18.07 15.25 25.63
N THR A 162 -18.63 14.18 26.20
CA THR A 162 -19.97 14.18 26.77
C THR A 162 -19.97 15.10 27.99
N ARG A 163 -20.65 16.25 27.86
CA ARG A 163 -20.95 17.14 28.99
C ARG A 163 -22.02 16.47 29.85
N THR A 164 -21.60 15.74 30.88
CA THR A 164 -22.48 15.22 31.94
C THR A 164 -23.20 16.39 32.61
N ALA A 165 -24.48 16.56 32.32
CA ALA A 165 -25.32 17.52 33.04
C ALA A 165 -25.65 16.98 34.44
N PRO A 166 -25.57 17.78 35.51
CA PRO A 166 -25.95 17.34 36.85
C PRO A 166 -27.48 17.23 36.97
N ARG A 167 -27.94 16.13 37.59
CA ARG A 167 -29.35 15.81 37.86
C ARG A 167 -30.05 16.93 38.65
N PRO A 168 -31.31 17.29 38.31
CA PRO A 168 -32.13 18.11 39.20
C PRO A 168 -32.63 17.30 40.40
N ARG A 169 -32.51 17.90 41.59
CA ARG A 169 -33.09 17.42 42.86
C ARG A 169 -34.60 17.40 42.78
N THR A 170 -35.22 16.27 43.12
CA THR A 170 -36.66 16.16 43.37
C THR A 170 -36.95 16.42 44.85
N SER A 171 -38.02 17.19 45.14
CA SER A 171 -38.92 17.11 46.31
C SER A 171 -39.95 18.27 46.24
N PRO A 172 -41.13 18.16 46.87
CA PRO A 172 -42.38 17.73 46.22
C PRO A 172 -43.46 18.84 46.30
N THR A 173 -44.65 18.64 45.71
CA THR A 173 -45.97 19.01 46.31
C THR A 173 -47.14 18.73 45.34
N ALA A 174 -48.04 17.88 45.84
CA ALA A 174 -49.51 17.82 45.75
C ALA A 174 -50.30 17.77 44.42
N SER A 175 -51.18 16.75 44.40
CA SER A 175 -52.60 16.77 43.97
C SER A 175 -52.89 16.99 42.48
N ALA A 176 -53.85 16.34 41.82
CA ALA A 176 -54.97 15.47 42.18
C ALA A 176 -55.50 14.90 40.84
N VAL A 177 -55.83 13.60 40.75
CA VAL A 177 -57.20 13.04 40.68
C VAL A 177 -57.65 12.58 39.28
N CYS A 178 -58.21 11.36 39.27
CA CYS A 178 -59.13 10.72 38.30
C CYS A 178 -58.60 10.44 36.86
N SER A 179 -58.78 9.28 36.23
CA SER A 179 -59.58 8.08 36.49
C SER A 179 -59.03 6.90 35.66
N GLN A 180 -59.20 5.69 36.18
CA GLN A 180 -59.16 4.40 35.46
C GLN A 180 -60.62 3.96 35.15
N PRO A 181 -60.93 2.80 34.53
CA PRO A 181 -60.29 1.95 33.48
C PRO A 181 -61.40 1.50 32.47
N PRO A 182 -61.57 0.23 31.98
CA PRO A 182 -60.69 -0.89 31.61
C PRO A 182 -61.00 -1.49 30.19
N ALA A 183 -60.18 -2.43 29.70
CA ALA A 183 -60.59 -3.79 29.25
C ALA A 183 -59.66 -4.41 28.17
N ARG A 184 -59.13 -5.59 28.51
CA ARG A 184 -58.51 -6.64 27.67
C ARG A 184 -59.66 -7.49 27.02
N PRO A 185 -59.49 -8.58 26.21
CA PRO A 185 -58.28 -9.30 25.78
C PRO A 185 -58.31 -9.96 24.35
N THR A 186 -57.26 -10.76 24.09
CA THR A 186 -57.17 -12.03 23.28
C THR A 186 -57.27 -12.05 21.75
N SER A 187 -56.20 -12.60 21.12
CA SER A 187 -56.19 -13.71 20.14
C SER A 187 -54.83 -13.69 19.42
N ASN A 188 -53.82 -14.52 19.72
CA ASN A 188 -53.64 -15.96 19.50
C ASN A 188 -53.77 -16.41 18.03
N SER A 189 -52.65 -16.54 17.30
CA SER A 189 -52.22 -17.79 16.63
C SER A 189 -51.00 -17.60 15.71
N PRO A 190 -50.13 -18.63 15.55
CA PRO A 190 -48.92 -18.60 14.73
C PRO A 190 -49.00 -19.45 13.44
N ARG A 191 -47.90 -19.41 12.65
CA ARG A 191 -47.45 -20.25 11.50
C ARG A 191 -47.80 -19.76 10.09
N PRO A 192 -47.07 -20.22 9.04
CA PRO A 192 -45.87 -21.09 9.02
C PRO A 192 -44.54 -20.36 8.79
#